data_AF-A0A4S0MNC4-F1
#
_entry.id   AF-A0A4S0MNC4-F1
#
_cell.length_a   1.000
_cell.length_b   1.000
_cell.length_c   1.000
_cell.angle_alpha   90.00
_cell.angle_beta   90.00
_cell.angle_gamma   90.00
#
_symmetry.space_group_name_H-M   'P 1'
#
loop_
_entity.id
_entity.type
_entity.pdbx_description
1 polymer ?
#
loop_
_entity_poly.entity_id
_entity_poly.type
_entity_poly.pdbx_seq_one_letter_code
_entity_poly.pdbx_strand_id
1 'polypeptide(L)'
;QGATWAGDFIRYVTGLSYPLTAVPRARLDVALETIRDGIKAEAPWTRRGGMLAYLDEQVAAMDTPQKLIGVMNAPFKTVEEWAKANGIKPQDITLGE
;
A
#
# COMPACT_ATOMS: atom_id res chain seq x y z
N GLN A 1 7.49 -4.03 5.99
CA GLN A 1 6.07 -3.63 5.82
C GLN A 1 6.03 -2.85 4.52
N GLY A 2 5.20 -3.22 3.54
CA GLY A 2 5.14 -2.47 2.27
C GLY A 2 4.80 -1.01 2.55
N ALA A 3 5.50 -0.07 1.88
CA ALA A 3 5.50 1.38 2.10
C ALA A 3 4.14 2.10 1.93
N THR A 4 3.03 1.38 1.99
CA THR A 4 1.67 1.83 1.69
C THR A 4 0.78 1.99 2.92
N TRP A 5 1.28 1.63 4.11
CA TRP A 5 0.52 1.71 5.36
C TRP A 5 1.34 2.43 6.42
N ALA A 6 1.50 3.75 6.25
CA ALA A 6 2.39 4.56 7.09
C ALA A 6 1.63 5.54 8.00
N GLY A 7 2.32 6.03 9.02
CA GLY A 7 1.83 7.10 9.89
C GLY A 7 0.64 6.71 10.77
N ASP A 8 -0.24 7.67 11.04
CA ASP A 8 -1.45 7.50 11.84
C ASP A 8 -2.49 6.56 11.21
N PHE A 9 -2.30 6.18 9.95
CA PHE A 9 -3.20 5.26 9.25
C PHE A 9 -2.99 3.80 9.66
N ILE A 10 -1.76 3.41 10.07
CA ILE A 10 -1.41 2.01 10.37
C ILE A 10 -2.28 1.41 11.48
N ARG A 11 -2.71 2.23 12.44
CA ARG A 11 -3.56 1.81 13.57
C ARG A 11 -4.92 1.27 13.12
N TYR A 12 -5.40 1.70 11.96
CA TYR A 12 -6.69 1.28 11.40
C TYR A 12 -6.58 0.00 10.59
N VAL A 13 -5.44 -0.23 9.94
CA VAL A 13 -5.25 -1.35 9.00
C VAL A 13 -4.46 -2.52 9.58
N THR A 14 -4.13 -2.44 10.87
CA THR A 14 -3.41 -3.50 11.57
C THR A 14 -4.22 -4.81 11.52
N GLY A 15 -3.58 -5.90 11.10
CA GLY A 15 -4.22 -7.20 10.93
C GLY A 15 -4.84 -7.44 9.54
N LEU A 16 -4.86 -6.44 8.66
CA LEU A 16 -5.19 -6.65 7.25
C LEU A 16 -4.14 -7.58 6.61
N SER A 17 -4.61 -8.60 5.89
CA SER A 17 -3.72 -9.59 5.28
C SER A 17 -2.86 -8.96 4.18
N TYR A 18 -1.58 -9.29 4.15
CA TYR A 18 -0.67 -8.92 3.07
C TYR A 18 -0.05 -10.19 2.45
N PRO A 19 -0.22 -10.44 1.15
CA PRO A 19 -0.99 -9.65 0.19
C PRO A 19 -2.51 -9.70 0.46
N LEU A 20 -3.29 -8.76 -0.09
CA LEU A 20 -4.76 -8.73 0.06
C LEU A 20 -5.42 -10.01 -0.47
N THR A 21 -4.77 -10.68 -1.42
CA THR A 21 -5.20 -11.94 -2.02
C THR A 21 -4.89 -13.18 -1.18
N ALA A 22 -4.26 -13.03 0.00
CA ALA A 22 -3.95 -14.14 0.89
C ALA A 22 -5.20 -14.72 1.59
N VAL A 23 -6.33 -14.01 1.53
CA VAL A 23 -7.61 -14.45 2.10
C VAL A 23 -8.71 -14.42 1.02
N PRO A 24 -9.79 -15.20 1.19
CA PRO A 24 -10.94 -15.15 0.28
C PRO A 24 -11.55 -13.74 0.21
N ARG A 25 -12.08 -13.36 -0.96
CA ARG A 25 -12.60 -12.01 -1.21
C ARG A 25 -13.65 -11.57 -0.21
N ALA A 26 -14.58 -12.44 0.16
CA ALA A 26 -15.60 -12.13 1.16
C ALA A 26 -15.02 -11.79 2.54
N ARG A 27 -13.94 -12.47 2.97
CA ARG A 27 -13.25 -12.15 4.23
C ARG A 27 -12.50 -10.83 4.12
N LEU A 28 -11.90 -10.54 2.96
CA LEU A 28 -11.26 -9.25 2.72
C LEU A 28 -12.29 -8.11 2.79
N ASP A 29 -13.45 -8.24 2.13
CA ASP A 29 -14.47 -7.20 2.11
C ASP A 29 -14.98 -6.88 3.53
N VAL A 30 -15.20 -7.90 4.38
CA VAL A 30 -15.56 -7.70 5.80
C VAL A 30 -14.47 -6.96 6.57
N ALA A 31 -13.20 -7.31 6.34
CA ALA A 31 -12.08 -6.62 6.98
C ALA A 31 -12.01 -5.15 6.54
N LEU A 32 -12.21 -4.87 5.25
CA LEU A 32 -12.21 -3.51 4.72
C LEU A 32 -13.36 -2.66 5.27
N GLU A 33 -14.57 -3.22 5.38
CA GLU A 33 -15.69 -2.51 6.02
C GLU A 33 -15.42 -2.21 7.50
N THR A 34 -14.85 -3.18 8.24
CA THR A 34 -14.46 -2.96 9.65
C THR A 34 -13.46 -1.81 9.78
N ILE A 35 -12.50 -1.72 8.86
CA ILE A 35 -11.52 -0.63 8.81
C ILE A 35 -12.22 0.71 8.50
N ARG A 36 -13.13 0.74 7.50
CA ARG A 36 -13.89 1.95 7.15
C ARG A 36 -14.69 2.45 8.35
N ASP A 37 -15.31 1.56 9.11
CA ASP A 37 -16.07 1.92 10.31
C ASP A 37 -15.17 2.44 11.43
N GLY A 38 -14.00 1.82 11.65
CA GLY A 38 -13.00 2.32 12.59
C GLY A 38 -12.50 3.73 12.24
N ILE A 39 -12.24 4.01 10.96
CA ILE A 39 -11.87 5.35 10.49
C ILE A 39 -13.00 6.34 10.72
N LYS A 40 -14.25 5.98 10.41
CA LYS A 40 -15.41 6.86 10.64
C LYS A 40 -15.64 7.15 12.12
N ALA A 41 -15.39 6.19 13.00
CA ALA A 41 -15.60 6.34 14.43
C ALA A 41 -14.49 7.15 15.11
N GLU A 42 -13.22 6.85 14.80
CA GLU A 42 -12.09 7.31 15.61
C GLU A 42 -11.16 8.30 14.93
N ALA A 43 -11.19 8.43 13.60
CA ALA A 43 -10.28 9.36 12.92
C ALA A 43 -10.67 10.82 13.19
N PRO A 44 -9.67 11.72 13.34
CA PRO A 44 -9.91 13.16 13.41
C PRO A 44 -10.78 13.60 12.23
N TRP A 45 -11.81 14.41 12.51
CA TRP A 45 -12.80 14.82 11.52
C TRP A 45 -12.16 15.37 10.23
N THR A 46 -11.12 16.20 10.37
CA THR A 46 -10.37 16.81 9.27
C THR A 46 -9.56 15.83 8.43
N ARG A 47 -9.28 14.62 8.93
CA ARG A 47 -8.45 13.59 8.28
C ARG A 47 -9.29 12.43 7.72
N ARG A 48 -10.50 12.22 8.25
CA ARG A 48 -11.37 11.06 7.96
C ARG A 48 -11.59 10.83 6.46
N GLY A 49 -11.96 11.87 5.72
CA GLY A 49 -12.21 11.76 4.28
C GLY A 49 -10.97 11.31 3.50
N GLY A 50 -9.82 11.90 3.81
CA GLY A 50 -8.54 11.51 3.20
C GLY A 50 -8.12 10.09 3.55
N MET A 51 -8.35 9.64 4.78
CA MET A 51 -8.04 8.25 5.19
C MET A 51 -8.90 7.20 4.49
N LEU A 52 -10.19 7.50 4.27
CA LEU A 52 -11.08 6.60 3.52
C LEU A 52 -10.67 6.52 2.04
N ALA A 53 -10.41 7.67 1.42
CA ALA A 53 -9.91 7.73 0.05
C ALA A 53 -8.58 6.96 -0.09
N TYR A 54 -7.67 7.17 0.86
CA TYR A 54 -6.39 6.47 0.88
C TYR A 54 -6.54 4.96 1.00
N LEU A 55 -7.46 4.45 1.84
CA LEU A 55 -7.77 3.02 1.90
C LEU A 55 -8.20 2.48 0.53
N ASP A 56 -9.15 3.16 -0.12
CA ASP A 56 -9.70 2.73 -1.40
C ASP A 56 -8.64 2.76 -2.51
N GLU A 57 -7.82 3.81 -2.56
CA GLU A 57 -6.69 3.93 -3.48
C GLU A 57 -5.67 2.81 -3.27
N GLN A 58 -5.29 2.55 -2.02
CA GLN A 58 -4.31 1.52 -1.71
C GLN A 58 -4.83 0.13 -2.07
N VAL A 59 -6.08 -0.20 -1.76
CA VAL A 59 -6.70 -1.47 -2.15
C VAL A 59 -6.77 -1.57 -3.67
N ALA A 60 -7.28 -0.54 -4.36
CA ALA A 60 -7.39 -0.55 -5.82
C ALA A 60 -6.04 -0.72 -6.53
N ALA A 61 -4.95 -0.26 -5.92
CA ALA A 61 -3.59 -0.40 -6.43
C ALA A 61 -3.00 -1.81 -6.25
N MET A 62 -3.57 -2.69 -5.40
CA MET A 62 -2.96 -3.99 -5.08
C MET A 62 -3.95 -5.15 -4.83
N ASP A 63 -5.23 -5.00 -5.23
CA ASP A 63 -6.29 -6.00 -5.01
C ASP A 63 -6.17 -7.26 -5.90
N THR A 64 -5.18 -7.30 -6.79
CA THR A 64 -4.85 -8.48 -7.59
C THR A 64 -3.35 -8.77 -7.55
N PRO A 65 -2.93 -10.03 -7.79
CA PRO A 65 -1.51 -10.37 -7.80
C PRO A 65 -0.71 -9.55 -8.82
N GLN A 66 -1.29 -9.30 -10.00
CA GLN A 66 -0.66 -8.53 -11.08
C GLN A 66 -0.44 -7.07 -10.69
N LYS A 67 -1.44 -6.45 -10.06
CA LYS A 67 -1.33 -5.07 -9.57
C LYS A 67 -0.29 -4.94 -8.46
N LEU A 68 -0.29 -5.88 -7.51
CA LEU A 68 0.72 -5.92 -6.46
C LEU A 68 2.14 -6.05 -7.04
N ILE A 69 2.35 -6.96 -7.99
CA ILE A 69 3.64 -7.09 -8.68
C ILE A 69 4.02 -5.77 -9.36
N GLY A 70 3.06 -5.10 -10.02
CA GLY A 70 3.27 -3.79 -10.64
C GLY A 70 3.75 -2.73 -9.65
N VAL A 71 3.08 -2.61 -8.51
CA VAL A 71 3.46 -1.67 -7.43
C VAL A 71 4.83 -2.01 -6.86
N MET A 72 5.12 -3.29 -6.60
CA MET A 72 6.40 -3.73 -6.05
C MET A 72 7.56 -3.52 -7.03
N ASN A 73 7.32 -3.64 -8.34
CA ASN A 73 8.34 -3.46 -9.37
C ASN A 73 8.59 -1.99 -9.74
N ALA A 74 7.64 -1.10 -9.49
CA ALA A 74 7.74 0.30 -9.91
C ALA A 74 9.00 1.02 -9.39
N PRO A 75 9.38 0.91 -8.09
CA PRO A 75 10.61 1.54 -7.59
C PRO A 75 11.87 1.03 -8.30
N PHE A 76 11.96 -0.29 -8.53
CA PHE A 76 13.10 -0.89 -9.21
C PHE A 76 13.23 -0.41 -10.65
N LYS A 77 12.11 -0.29 -11.37
CA LYS A 77 12.10 0.24 -12.74
C LYS A 77 12.56 1.69 -12.79
N THR A 78 12.03 2.54 -11.90
CA THR A 78 12.43 3.95 -11.79
C THR A 78 13.93 4.09 -11.55
N VAL A 79 14.47 3.28 -10.64
CA VAL A 79 15.90 3.30 -10.29
C VAL A 79 16.76 2.77 -11.43
N GLU A 80 16.32 1.71 -12.10
CA GLU A 80 17.02 1.16 -13.27
C GLU A 80 17.12 2.19 -14.41
N GLU A 81 16.03 2.91 -14.69
CA GLU A 81 15.99 3.98 -15.70
C GLU A 81 16.93 5.13 -15.33
N TRP A 82 16.90 5.57 -14.07
CA TRP A 82 17.82 6.60 -13.56
C TRP A 82 19.28 6.14 -13.63
N ALA A 83 19.59 4.90 -13.25
CA ALA A 83 20.95 4.36 -13.24
C ALA A 83 21.52 4.31 -14.67
N LYS A 84 20.73 3.85 -15.64
CA LYS A 84 21.10 3.84 -17.06
C LYS A 84 21.38 5.24 -17.58
N ALA A 85 20.56 6.23 -17.23
CA ALA A 85 20.74 7.62 -17.63
C ALA A 85 22.01 8.26 -17.06
N ASN A 86 22.52 7.76 -15.92
CA ASN A 86 23.67 8.32 -15.21
C ASN A 86 24.92 7.43 -15.24
N GLY A 87 24.89 6.31 -15.99
CA GLY A 87 26.03 5.38 -16.08
C GLY A 87 26.39 4.69 -14.76
N ILE A 88 25.44 4.60 -13.82
CA ILE A 88 25.64 3.95 -12.51
C ILE A 88 25.36 2.46 -12.64
N LYS A 89 26.26 1.61 -12.11
CA LYS A 89 26.05 0.17 -12.15
C LYS A 89 25.03 -0.23 -11.07
N PRO A 90 24.12 -1.19 -11.34
CA PRO A 90 23.11 -1.62 -10.36
C PRO A 90 23.69 -2.07 -9.01
N GLN A 91 24.87 -2.69 -9.04
CA GLN A 91 25.60 -3.15 -7.85
C GLN A 91 26.09 -2.01 -6.93
N ASP A 92 26.11 -0.78 -7.43
CA ASP A 92 26.50 0.42 -6.66
C ASP A 92 25.25 1.13 -6.08
N ILE A 93 24.06 0.52 -6.17
CA ILE A 93 22.79 1.10 -5.72
C ILE A 93 22.18 0.24 -4.60
N THR A 94 21.88 0.87 -3.48
CA THR A 94 21.10 0.29 -2.37
C THR A 94 19.78 1.01 -2.25
N LEU A 95 18.67 0.27 -2.28
CA LEU A 95 17.34 0.81 -2.01
C LEU A 95 17.01 0.61 -0.53
N GLY A 96 17.01 1.71 0.22
CA GLY A 96 16.55 1.77 1.60
C GLY A 96 15.05 2.06 1.71
N GLU A 97 14.52 1.89 2.92
CA GLU A 97 13.17 2.35 3.31
C GLU A 97 13.12 3.87 3.54
#